data_AF-A0A7W9B0Q1-F1
#
_entry.id   AF-A0A7W9B0Q1-F1
#
_cell.length_a   1.000
_cell.length_b   1.000
_cell.length_c   1.000
_cell.angle_alpha   90.00
_cell.angle_beta   90.00
_cell.angle_gamma   90.00
#
_symmetry.space_group_name_H-M   'P 1'
#
loop_
_entity.id
_entity.type
_entity.pdbx_description
1 polymer ?
#
loop_
_entity_poly.entity_id
_entity_poly.type
_entity_poly.pdbx_seq_one_letter_code
_entity_poly.pdbx_strand_id
1 'polypeptide(L)'
;MPMRKATLLTAMLTGILMLPPTAEASPKTALQTLTDCLKGKVNPEDARVCIGRYSDPCAAKAENAAMIPQIAEQSQCLLDEAAAWNTLRDRAVKGWKEDNGTSFSATIAKTAKESERFSRIKCSVFQNADQYGQTGMALEAECLRDEAARTAIFIGYSLN
;
A
#
# COMPACT_ATOMS: atom_id res chain seq x y z
N MET A 1 -43.26 62.72 -8.04
CA MET A 1 -41.93 62.08 -7.91
C MET A 1 -42.11 60.69 -7.31
N PRO A 2 -42.02 59.61 -8.08
CA PRO A 2 -42.18 58.25 -7.58
C PRO A 2 -40.82 57.67 -7.16
N MET A 3 -40.69 57.23 -5.90
CA MET A 3 -39.51 56.48 -5.44
C MET A 3 -39.62 54.99 -5.74
N ARG A 4 -38.49 54.44 -6.18
CA ARG A 4 -38.28 53.14 -6.79
C ARG A 4 -38.40 51.97 -5.80
N LYS A 5 -38.87 50.85 -6.36
CA LYS A 5 -38.78 49.46 -5.87
C LYS A 5 -37.33 49.08 -5.51
N ALA A 6 -37.16 48.26 -4.47
CA ALA A 6 -36.00 47.37 -4.35
C ALA A 6 -36.40 46.09 -3.59
N THR A 7 -36.86 45.11 -4.35
CA THR A 7 -36.99 43.71 -3.92
C THR A 7 -35.58 43.14 -3.80
N LEU A 8 -35.11 42.85 -2.58
CA LEU A 8 -33.84 42.15 -2.36
C LEU A 8 -34.09 40.64 -2.44
N LEU A 9 -33.80 40.07 -3.61
CA LEU A 9 -33.58 38.65 -3.82
C LEU A 9 -32.27 38.25 -3.15
N THR A 10 -32.35 37.50 -2.04
CA THR A 10 -31.20 36.86 -1.42
C THR A 10 -30.85 35.61 -2.22
N ALA A 11 -29.92 35.74 -3.17
CA ALA A 11 -29.38 34.63 -3.92
C ALA A 11 -28.04 34.17 -3.31
N MET A 12 -28.01 32.90 -2.92
CA MET A 12 -26.90 31.92 -2.93
C MET A 12 -25.49 32.37 -2.54
N LEU A 13 -24.92 31.64 -1.57
CA LEU A 13 -23.63 30.96 -1.78
C LEU A 13 -23.48 29.79 -0.79
N THR A 14 -24.16 28.68 -1.05
CA THR A 14 -23.76 27.37 -0.51
C THR A 14 -22.52 26.93 -1.28
N GLY A 15 -21.37 27.47 -0.87
CA GLY A 15 -20.07 26.92 -1.24
C GLY A 15 -19.95 25.54 -0.61
N ILE A 16 -20.18 24.50 -1.40
CA ILE A 16 -19.80 23.13 -1.03
C ILE A 16 -18.28 23.17 -0.89
N LEU A 17 -17.79 23.17 0.35
CA LEU A 17 -16.41 22.85 0.68
C LEU A 17 -16.16 21.43 0.16
N MET A 18 -15.67 21.32 -1.08
CA MET A 18 -15.09 20.09 -1.58
C MET A 18 -13.84 19.83 -0.73
N LEU A 19 -14.02 19.04 0.33
CA LEU A 19 -12.91 18.47 1.06
C LEU A 19 -12.04 17.71 0.05
N PRO A 20 -10.70 17.87 0.10
CA PRO A 20 -9.82 17.13 -0.79
C PRO A 20 -10.07 15.62 -0.63
N PRO A 21 -9.96 14.85 -1.72
CA PRO A 21 -10.16 13.40 -1.65
C PRO A 21 -9.15 12.80 -0.66
N THR A 22 -9.64 12.20 0.41
CA THR A 22 -8.81 11.47 1.38
C THR A 22 -8.19 10.24 0.72
N ALA A 23 -6.99 9.84 1.12
CA ALA A 23 -6.47 8.55 0.66
C ALA A 23 -7.35 7.42 1.20
N GLU A 24 -8.05 6.73 0.31
CA GLU A 24 -8.90 5.59 0.66
C GLU A 24 -8.06 4.32 0.82
N ALA A 25 -7.30 4.25 1.90
CA ALA A 25 -6.60 3.03 2.29
C ALA A 25 -7.63 1.89 2.51
N SER A 26 -7.36 0.74 1.91
CA SER A 26 -8.23 -0.41 1.81
C SER A 26 -7.43 -1.67 1.52
N PRO A 27 -7.15 -2.51 2.54
CA PRO A 27 -6.42 -3.77 2.37
C PRO A 27 -7.05 -4.70 1.32
N LYS A 28 -8.39 -4.70 1.23
CA LYS A 28 -9.13 -5.48 0.23
C LYS A 28 -8.86 -4.98 -1.19
N THR A 29 -8.86 -3.67 -1.39
CA THR A 29 -8.59 -3.06 -2.70
C THR A 29 -7.13 -3.26 -3.10
N ALA A 30 -6.20 -3.18 -2.15
CA ALA A 30 -4.78 -3.47 -2.38
C ALA A 30 -4.57 -4.89 -2.91
N LEU A 31 -5.18 -5.88 -2.24
CA LEU A 31 -5.10 -7.28 -2.66
C LEU A 31 -5.71 -7.50 -4.04
N GLN A 32 -6.91 -6.96 -4.30
CA GLN A 32 -7.56 -7.08 -5.61
C GLN A 32 -6.71 -6.46 -6.72
N THR A 33 -6.18 -5.25 -6.49
CA THR A 33 -5.34 -4.52 -7.46
C THR A 33 -4.08 -5.31 -7.81
N LEU A 34 -3.41 -5.89 -6.79
CA LEU A 34 -2.25 -6.74 -7.02
C LEU A 34 -2.61 -8.03 -7.75
N THR A 35 -3.70 -8.71 -7.35
CA THR A 35 -4.16 -9.92 -8.02
C THR A 35 -4.45 -9.68 -9.50
N ASP A 36 -5.13 -8.59 -9.82
CA ASP A 36 -5.43 -8.22 -11.21
C ASP A 36 -4.15 -7.86 -11.98
N CYS A 37 -3.21 -7.15 -11.36
CA CYS A 37 -1.94 -6.81 -11.99
C CYS A 37 -1.09 -8.06 -12.28
N LEU A 38 -1.02 -8.99 -11.33
CA LEU A 38 -0.20 -10.20 -11.40
C LEU A 38 -0.77 -11.28 -12.30
N LYS A 39 -2.04 -11.16 -12.71
CA LYS A 39 -2.70 -12.14 -13.56
C LYS A 39 -1.96 -12.31 -14.90
N GLY A 40 -1.53 -13.55 -15.17
CA GLY A 40 -0.79 -13.89 -16.39
C GLY A 40 0.69 -13.50 -16.36
N LYS A 41 1.18 -12.90 -15.28
CA LYS A 41 2.60 -12.63 -15.07
C LYS A 41 3.20 -13.85 -14.36
N VAL A 42 4.26 -14.40 -14.94
CA VAL A 42 5.00 -15.54 -14.36
C VAL A 42 6.48 -15.26 -14.25
N ASN A 43 6.99 -14.32 -15.05
CA ASN A 43 8.36 -13.84 -14.98
C ASN A 43 8.50 -12.83 -13.81
N PRO A 44 9.54 -12.96 -12.96
CA PRO A 44 9.85 -11.98 -11.92
C PRO A 44 9.93 -10.53 -12.40
N GLU A 45 10.51 -10.27 -13.58
CA GLU A 45 10.61 -8.90 -14.11
C GLU A 45 9.23 -8.31 -14.42
N ASP A 46 8.34 -9.11 -15.00
CA ASP A 46 6.98 -8.68 -15.29
C ASP A 46 6.20 -8.43 -14.00
N ALA A 47 6.43 -9.23 -12.96
CA ALA A 47 5.77 -9.08 -11.66
C ALA A 47 6.22 -7.83 -10.90
N ARG A 48 7.48 -7.39 -11.06
CA ARG A 48 8.00 -6.16 -10.42
C ARG A 48 7.24 -4.90 -10.82
N VAL A 49 6.64 -4.85 -12.02
CA VAL A 49 5.83 -3.71 -12.45
C VAL A 49 4.55 -3.51 -11.63
N CYS A 50 4.17 -4.51 -10.81
CA CYS A 50 3.02 -4.45 -9.92
C CYS A 50 3.33 -3.81 -8.57
N ILE A 51 4.62 -3.60 -8.23
CA ILE A 51 5.02 -2.88 -7.03
C ILE A 51 4.59 -1.42 -7.18
N GLY A 52 3.91 -0.88 -6.16
CA GLY A 52 3.37 0.47 -6.18
C GLY A 52 2.03 0.60 -6.89
N ARG A 53 1.53 -0.48 -7.53
CA ARG A 53 0.33 -0.39 -8.39
C ARG A 53 -0.93 0.06 -7.64
N TYR A 54 -1.01 -0.27 -6.36
CA TYR A 54 -2.05 0.23 -5.46
C TYR A 54 -1.57 1.42 -4.64
N SER A 55 -0.39 1.30 -4.01
CA SER A 55 0.07 2.25 -3.01
C SER A 55 0.41 3.62 -3.58
N ASP A 56 1.01 3.71 -4.77
CA ASP A 56 1.40 4.99 -5.37
C ASP A 56 0.18 5.88 -5.69
N PRO A 57 -0.86 5.43 -6.43
CA PRO A 57 -2.05 6.25 -6.67
C PRO A 57 -2.89 6.48 -5.40
N CYS A 58 -2.80 5.60 -4.40
CA CYS A 58 -3.44 5.80 -3.10
C CYS A 58 -2.75 6.92 -2.32
N ALA A 59 -1.43 6.86 -2.20
CA ALA A 59 -0.60 7.83 -1.49
C ALA A 59 -0.63 9.22 -2.14
N ALA A 60 -0.73 9.29 -3.47
CA ALA A 60 -0.85 10.56 -4.21
C ALA A 60 -2.10 11.37 -3.81
N LYS A 61 -3.20 10.71 -3.38
CA LYS A 61 -4.41 11.41 -2.93
C LYS A 61 -4.19 12.20 -1.64
N ALA A 62 -3.25 11.76 -0.81
CA ALA A 62 -2.91 12.43 0.45
C ALA A 62 -1.99 13.66 0.27
N GLU A 63 -1.49 13.94 -0.93
CA GLU A 63 -0.50 15.02 -1.18
C GLU A 63 -0.96 16.42 -0.78
N ASN A 64 -2.27 16.66 -0.74
CA ASN A 64 -2.86 17.95 -0.37
C ASN A 64 -3.31 18.02 1.10
N ALA A 65 -3.06 16.98 1.89
CA ALA A 65 -3.39 16.97 3.32
C ALA A 65 -2.35 17.71 4.16
N ALA A 66 -2.69 18.04 5.41
CA ALA A 66 -1.71 18.54 6.36
C ALA A 66 -0.61 17.48 6.60
N MET A 67 0.63 17.90 6.89
CA MET A 67 1.82 17.03 6.90
C MET A 67 1.68 15.74 7.73
N ILE A 68 1.14 15.80 8.95
CA ILE A 68 0.98 14.61 9.79
C ILE A 68 -0.09 13.65 9.21
N PRO A 69 -1.32 14.10 8.90
CA PRO A 69 -2.31 13.28 8.19
C PRO A 69 -1.79 12.71 6.86
N GLN A 70 -1.06 13.52 6.09
CA GLN A 70 -0.45 13.10 4.83
C GLN A 70 0.47 11.89 5.02
N ILE A 71 1.44 11.99 5.94
CA ILE A 71 2.41 10.91 6.19
C ILE A 71 1.70 9.64 6.68
N ALA A 72 0.73 9.77 7.57
CA ALA A 72 -0.03 8.63 8.08
C ALA A 72 -0.84 7.94 6.98
N GLU A 73 -1.53 8.70 6.14
CA GLU A 73 -2.32 8.20 5.02
C GLU A 73 -1.45 7.53 3.95
N GLN A 74 -0.34 8.16 3.55
CA GLN A 74 0.64 7.58 2.62
C GLN A 74 1.22 6.28 3.16
N SER A 75 1.62 6.26 4.44
CA SER A 75 2.15 5.07 5.09
C SER A 75 1.13 3.94 5.09
N GLN A 76 -0.15 4.22 5.35
CA GLN A 76 -1.18 3.18 5.35
C GLN A 76 -1.40 2.58 3.96
N CYS A 77 -1.39 3.39 2.90
CA CYS A 77 -1.45 2.89 1.51
C CYS A 77 -0.30 1.91 1.20
N LEU A 78 0.92 2.22 1.63
CA LEU A 78 2.09 1.37 1.45
C LEU A 78 1.97 0.06 2.26
N LEU A 79 1.53 0.14 3.51
CA LEU A 79 1.35 -1.01 4.39
C LEU A 79 0.24 -1.96 3.91
N ASP A 80 -0.85 -1.44 3.36
CA ASP A 80 -1.91 -2.24 2.76
C ASP A 80 -1.37 -3.07 1.57
N GLU A 81 -0.53 -2.47 0.72
CA GLU A 81 0.11 -3.20 -0.38
C GLU A 81 1.12 -4.24 0.13
N ALA A 82 1.91 -3.89 1.16
CA ALA A 82 2.82 -4.84 1.81
C ALA A 82 2.06 -6.06 2.35
N ALA A 83 0.91 -5.84 2.99
CA ALA A 83 0.04 -6.90 3.50
C ALA A 83 -0.56 -7.75 2.38
N ALA A 84 -0.91 -7.15 1.24
CA ALA A 84 -1.37 -7.87 0.06
C ALA A 84 -0.26 -8.77 -0.52
N TRP A 85 0.97 -8.26 -0.69
CA TRP A 85 2.12 -9.07 -1.12
C TRP A 85 2.39 -10.25 -0.18
N ASN A 86 2.38 -10.00 1.14
CA ASN A 86 2.54 -11.06 2.14
C ASN A 86 1.43 -12.11 2.06
N THR A 87 0.18 -11.69 1.86
CA THR A 87 -0.96 -12.61 1.68
C THR A 87 -0.75 -13.52 0.48
N LEU A 88 -0.34 -12.97 -0.66
CA LEU A 88 -0.11 -13.74 -1.89
C LEU A 88 1.08 -14.71 -1.75
N ARG A 89 2.15 -14.30 -1.08
CA ARG A 89 3.29 -15.16 -0.69
C ARG A 89 2.83 -16.30 0.20
N ASP A 90 2.06 -16.02 1.24
CA ASP A 90 1.65 -17.02 2.22
C ASP A 90 0.72 -18.08 1.60
N ARG A 91 -0.14 -17.67 0.65
CA ARG A 91 -0.92 -18.60 -0.18
C ARG A 91 -0.01 -19.51 -1.02
N ALA A 92 1.03 -18.97 -1.65
CA ALA A 92 1.98 -19.79 -2.41
C ALA A 92 2.72 -20.78 -1.50
N VAL A 93 3.23 -20.32 -0.35
CA VAL A 93 3.89 -21.18 0.65
C VAL A 93 2.96 -22.31 1.12
N LYS A 94 1.66 -22.03 1.30
CA LYS A 94 0.67 -23.04 1.64
C LYS A 94 0.50 -24.07 0.50
N GLY A 95 0.38 -23.62 -0.74
CA GLY A 95 0.32 -24.53 -1.90
C GLY A 95 1.53 -25.45 -1.99
N TRP A 96 2.75 -24.92 -1.77
CA TRP A 96 3.97 -25.74 -1.71
C TRP A 96 3.95 -26.82 -0.61
N LYS A 97 3.31 -26.56 0.53
CA LYS A 97 3.18 -27.56 1.60
C LYS A 97 2.22 -28.69 1.20
N GLU A 98 1.12 -28.34 0.55
CA GLU A 98 0.09 -29.28 0.12
C GLU A 98 0.60 -30.19 -1.02
N ASP A 99 1.38 -29.63 -1.96
CA ASP A 99 1.85 -30.37 -3.13
C ASP A 99 3.09 -31.24 -2.86
N ASN A 100 3.96 -30.85 -1.92
CA ASN A 100 5.32 -31.37 -1.91
C ASN A 100 5.85 -31.97 -0.61
N GLY A 101 5.15 -31.95 0.54
CA GLY A 101 5.43 -32.75 1.76
C GLY A 101 6.89 -32.94 2.26
N THR A 102 7.87 -32.23 1.73
CA THR A 102 9.32 -32.55 1.79
C THR A 102 10.09 -31.48 2.55
N SER A 103 11.38 -31.73 2.79
CA SER A 103 12.30 -30.74 3.37
C SER A 103 12.39 -29.44 2.55
N PHE A 104 12.07 -29.48 1.25
CA PHE A 104 12.04 -28.30 0.40
C PHE A 104 10.91 -27.33 0.77
N SER A 105 9.67 -27.81 0.96
CA SER A 105 8.54 -26.96 1.35
C SER A 105 8.72 -26.37 2.76
N ALA A 106 9.33 -27.13 3.67
CA ALA A 106 9.74 -26.62 4.98
C ALA A 106 10.79 -25.50 4.88
N THR A 107 11.73 -25.62 3.94
CA THR A 107 12.75 -24.60 3.67
C THR A 107 12.12 -23.32 3.11
N ILE A 108 11.19 -23.43 2.15
CA ILE A 108 10.45 -22.28 1.60
C ILE A 108 9.67 -21.53 2.68
N ALA A 109 8.96 -22.26 3.55
CA ALA A 109 8.24 -21.65 4.67
C ALA A 109 9.18 -20.96 5.67
N LYS A 110 10.35 -21.55 5.94
CA LYS A 110 11.38 -20.93 6.78
C LYS A 110 11.92 -19.65 6.13
N THR A 111 12.22 -19.68 4.84
CA THR A 111 12.70 -18.51 4.08
C THR A 111 11.68 -17.38 4.14
N ALA A 112 10.40 -17.64 3.88
CA ALA A 112 9.35 -16.62 3.98
C ALA A 112 9.31 -15.94 5.36
N LYS A 113 9.40 -16.74 6.43
CA LYS A 113 9.39 -16.24 7.81
C LYS A 113 10.63 -15.43 8.18
N GLU A 114 11.82 -15.91 7.82
CA GLU A 114 13.07 -15.20 8.11
C GLU A 114 13.21 -13.93 7.27
N SER A 115 12.76 -13.95 6.01
CA SER A 115 12.68 -12.74 5.18
C SER A 115 11.82 -11.68 5.86
N GLU A 116 10.61 -11.99 6.30
CA GLU A 116 9.74 -11.03 6.98
C GLU A 116 10.38 -10.45 8.25
N ARG A 117 11.05 -11.27 9.05
CA ARG A 117 11.80 -10.82 10.23
C ARG A 117 12.94 -9.88 9.83
N PHE A 118 13.72 -10.25 8.83
CA PHE A 118 14.85 -9.45 8.37
C PHE A 118 14.39 -8.12 7.78
N SER A 119 13.29 -8.11 7.02
CA SER A 119 12.67 -6.89 6.48
C SER A 119 12.30 -5.92 7.60
N ARG A 120 11.70 -6.38 8.70
CA ARG A 120 11.40 -5.49 9.84
C ARG A 120 12.66 -4.85 10.44
N ILE A 121 13.72 -5.62 10.64
CA ILE A 121 15.00 -5.11 11.17
C ILE A 121 15.65 -4.12 10.19
N LYS A 122 15.61 -4.45 8.90
CA LYS A 122 16.16 -3.61 7.84
C LYS A 122 15.41 -2.28 7.75
N CYS A 123 14.08 -2.33 7.71
CA CYS A 123 13.24 -1.15 7.51
C CYS A 123 13.12 -0.29 8.78
N SER A 124 13.33 -0.86 9.98
CA SER A 124 13.34 -0.07 11.23
C SER A 124 14.48 0.95 11.28
N VAL A 125 15.46 0.92 10.36
CA VAL A 125 16.48 1.97 10.24
C VAL A 125 15.84 3.36 10.07
N PHE A 126 14.68 3.44 9.43
CA PHE A 126 13.96 4.68 9.19
C PHE A 126 13.21 5.21 10.43
N GLN A 127 13.14 4.43 11.51
CA GLN A 127 12.56 4.88 12.79
C GLN A 127 13.48 5.82 13.57
N ASN A 128 14.73 6.02 13.10
CA ASN A 128 15.63 6.99 13.72
C ASN A 128 15.12 8.42 13.49
N ALA A 129 14.43 8.97 14.49
CA ALA A 129 13.83 10.29 14.44
C ALA A 129 14.85 11.42 14.22
N ASP A 130 16.09 11.26 14.70
CA ASP A 130 17.15 12.27 14.52
C ASP A 130 17.60 12.37 13.05
N GLN A 131 17.50 11.28 12.30
CA GLN A 131 17.92 11.21 10.90
C GLN A 131 16.78 11.45 9.92
N TYR A 132 15.58 10.93 10.20
CA TYR A 132 14.48 10.86 9.24
C TYR A 132 13.24 11.66 9.66
N GLY A 133 13.21 12.22 10.87
CA GLY A 133 12.06 12.99 11.37
C GLY A 133 10.73 12.25 11.20
N GLN A 134 9.67 12.99 10.84
CA GLN A 134 8.34 12.40 10.61
C GLN A 134 8.25 11.60 9.30
N THR A 135 9.11 11.90 8.31
CA THR A 135 9.15 11.17 7.03
C THR A 135 9.62 9.72 7.18
N GLY A 136 10.27 9.38 8.30
CA GLY A 136 10.72 8.03 8.61
C GLY A 136 9.61 6.97 8.57
N MET A 137 8.36 7.33 8.94
CA MET A 137 7.22 6.41 8.87
C MET A 137 6.89 5.98 7.45
N ALA A 138 6.86 6.93 6.50
CA ALA A 138 6.56 6.64 5.10
C ALA A 138 7.70 5.83 4.46
N LEU A 139 8.96 6.17 4.77
CA LEU A 139 10.13 5.43 4.30
C LEU A 139 10.19 3.99 4.84
N GLU A 140 9.84 3.79 6.11
CA GLU A 140 9.71 2.45 6.69
C GLU A 140 8.62 1.66 5.96
N ALA A 141 7.44 2.25 5.77
CA ALA A 141 6.32 1.59 5.09
C ALA A 141 6.65 1.23 3.63
N GLU A 142 7.35 2.11 2.92
CA GLU A 142 7.83 1.87 1.56
C GLU A 142 8.83 0.71 1.52
N CYS A 143 9.79 0.71 2.43
CA CYS A 143 10.75 -0.38 2.57
C CYS A 143 10.05 -1.72 2.85
N LEU A 144 9.05 -1.74 3.74
CA LEU A 144 8.29 -2.95 4.06
C LEU A 144 7.49 -3.46 2.87
N ARG A 145 6.87 -2.57 2.08
CA ARG A 145 6.20 -2.92 0.82
C ARG A 145 7.18 -3.58 -0.15
N ASP A 146 8.31 -2.94 -0.40
CA ASP A 146 9.29 -3.42 -1.38
C ASP A 146 9.87 -4.77 -0.98
N GLU A 147 10.18 -4.98 0.30
CA GLU A 147 10.71 -6.25 0.79
C GLU A 147 9.65 -7.37 0.78
N ALA A 148 8.39 -7.05 1.10
CA ALA A 148 7.27 -7.99 0.95
C ALA A 148 7.11 -8.43 -0.51
N ALA A 149 7.13 -7.47 -1.44
CA ALA A 149 7.05 -7.75 -2.87
C ALA A 149 8.23 -8.57 -3.38
N ARG A 150 9.47 -8.20 -3.04
CA ARG A 150 10.67 -8.96 -3.43
C ARG A 150 10.62 -10.40 -2.94
N THR A 151 10.20 -10.60 -1.69
CA THR A 151 10.07 -11.94 -1.11
C THR A 151 8.99 -12.75 -1.82
N ALA A 152 7.82 -12.15 -2.07
CA ALA A 152 6.73 -12.80 -2.80
C ALA A 152 7.14 -13.15 -4.24
N ILE A 153 7.84 -12.27 -4.94
CA ILE A 153 8.31 -12.52 -6.31
C ILE A 153 9.39 -13.62 -6.33
N PHE A 154 10.28 -13.67 -5.34
CA PHE A 154 11.33 -14.69 -5.24
C PHE A 154 10.78 -16.08 -4.90
N ILE A 155 9.89 -16.18 -3.90
CA ILE A 155 9.30 -17.46 -3.46
C ILE A 155 8.21 -17.93 -4.43
N GLY A 156 7.52 -16.98 -5.06
CA GLY A 156 6.28 -17.19 -5.78
C GLY A 156 5.08 -16.62 -5.03
N TYR A 157 4.01 -16.35 -5.78
CA TYR A 157 2.75 -15.82 -5.30
C TYR A 157 1.57 -16.64 -5.84
N SER A 158 0.50 -16.76 -5.05
CA SER A 158 -0.73 -17.45 -5.47
C SER A 158 -1.91 -16.50 -5.46
N LEU A 159 -2.66 -16.49 -6.58
CA LEU A 159 -3.85 -15.67 -6.77
C LEU A 159 -5.12 -16.32 -6.20
N ASN A 160 -5.06 -17.62 -5.93
CA ASN A 160 -6.16 -18.43 -5.38
C ASN A 160 -6.18 -18.38 -3.85
#